data_AF-A0A9K3IKG8-F1
#
_entry.id   AF-A0A9K3IKG8-F1
#
_cell.length_a   1.000
_cell.length_b   1.000
_cell.length_c   1.000
_cell.angle_alpha   90.00
_cell.angle_beta   90.00
_cell.angle_gamma   90.00
#
_symmetry.space_group_name_H-M   'P 1'
#
loop_
_entity.id
_entity.type
_entity.pdbx_description
1 polymer ?
#
loop_
_entity_poly.entity_id
_entity_poly.type
_entity_poly.pdbx_seq_one_letter_code
_entity_poly.pdbx_strand_id
1 'polypeptide(L)' 'MACAQTGSGKTAAFCFPIISGIMRQQSVQKPRGSRTVFPLALILSPTRELLSRIHVEARKFAYQTGVKVVFLPWRD' A
#
# COMPACT_ATOMS: atom_id res chain seq x y z
N MET A 1 12.21 -5.98 11.48
CA MET A 1 11.68 -5.00 12.46
C MET A 1 12.51 -3.73 12.33
N ALA A 2 11.89 -2.57 12.06
CA ALA A 2 12.62 -1.30 11.91
C ALA A 2 12.24 -0.36 13.05
N CYS A 3 13.21 0.04 13.88
CA CYS A 3 13.03 1.05 14.91
C CYS A 3 13.91 2.25 14.57
N ALA A 4 13.29 3.37 14.21
CA ALA A 4 13.99 4.59 13.84
C ALA A 4 13.07 5.80 14.09
N GLN A 5 13.61 7.02 14.10
CA GLN A 5 12.82 8.25 14.27
C GLN A 5 11.98 8.57 13.03
N THR A 6 10.92 9.37 13.15
CA THR A 6 10.20 9.94 12.00
C THR A 6 11.17 10.69 11.08
N GLY A 7 10.98 10.58 9.75
CA GLY A 7 11.90 11.16 8.76
C GLY A 7 13.02 10.24 8.30
N SER A 8 13.24 9.09 8.95
CA SER A 8 14.27 8.09 8.57
C SER A 8 13.93 7.19 7.37
N GLY A 9 12.84 7.48 6.63
CA GLY A 9 12.47 6.70 5.44
C GLY A 9 11.79 5.35 5.69
N LYS A 10 11.36 5.03 6.92
CA LYS A 10 10.68 3.75 7.24
C LYS A 10 9.53 3.40 6.31
N THR A 11 8.74 4.39 5.87
CA THR A 11 7.62 4.16 4.94
C THR A 11 8.11 3.68 3.59
N ALA A 12 9.11 4.36 3.01
CA ALA A 12 9.71 3.95 1.74
C ALA A 12 10.34 2.55 1.86
N ALA A 13 10.97 2.25 3.00
CA ALA A 13 11.65 0.98 3.25
C ALA A 13 10.73 -0.24 3.12
N PHE A 14 9.45 -0.15 3.49
CA PHE A 14 8.48 -1.23 3.22
C PHE A 14 7.68 -1.01 1.93
N CYS A 15 7.41 0.22 1.50
CA CYS A 15 6.61 0.48 0.29
C CYS A 15 7.32 0.04 -1.01
N PHE A 16 8.60 0.37 -1.17
CA PHE A 16 9.33 0.04 -2.41
C PHE A 16 9.41 -1.46 -2.72
N PRO A 17 9.80 -2.35 -1.78
CA PRO A 17 9.80 -3.78 -2.06
C PRO A 17 8.39 -4.31 -2.34
N ILE A 18 7.33 -3.80 -1.68
CA ILE A 18 5.94 -4.18 -1.96
C ILE A 18 5.55 -3.80 -3.40
N ILE A 19 5.78 -2.55 -3.79
CA ILE A 19 5.42 -2.04 -5.13
C ILE A 19 6.20 -2.79 -6.20
N SER A 20 7.52 -2.96 -6.03
CA SER A 20 8.37 -3.72 -6.95
C SER A 20 7.92 -5.18 -7.09
N GLY A 21 7.56 -5.84 -5.98
CA GLY A 21 7.01 -7.19 -6.00
C GLY A 21 5.72 -7.28 -6.82
N ILE A 22 4.78 -6.35 -6.61
CA ILE A 22 3.51 -6.29 -7.36
C ILE A 22 3.76 -6.05 -8.85
N MET A 23 4.69 -5.15 -9.20
CA MET A 23 5.02 -4.86 -10.61
C MET A 23 5.61 -6.07 -11.35
N ARG A 24 6.33 -6.94 -10.63
CA ARG A 24 6.96 -8.14 -11.21
C ARG A 24 6.04 -9.35 -11.27
N GLN A 25 4.94 -9.35 -10.53
CA GLN A 25 4.02 -10.48 -10.46
C GLN A 25 3.12 -10.50 -11.69
N GLN A 26 3.13 -11.60 -12.46
CA GLN A 26 2.17 -11.79 -13.55
C GLN A 26 0.74 -11.76 -13.00
N SER A 27 -0.16 -11.08 -13.72
CA SER A 27 -1.54 -10.86 -13.29
C SER A 27 -2.21 -12.18 -12.93
N VAL A 28 -2.46 -12.41 -11.64
CA VAL A 28 -3.34 -13.49 -11.19
C VAL A 28 -4.69 -13.24 -11.87
N GLN A 29 -5.17 -14.20 -12.66
CA GLN A 29 -6.44 -14.08 -13.34
C GLN A 29 -7.53 -13.83 -12.30
N LYS A 30 -8.11 -12.62 -12.31
CA LYS A 30 -9.22 -12.27 -11.44
C LYS A 30 -10.49 -12.85 -12.05
N PRO A 31 -11.37 -13.50 -11.25
CA PRO A 31 -12.69 -13.88 -11.72
C PRO A 31 -13.40 -12.63 -12.26
N ARG A 32 -13.75 -12.63 -13.55
CA ARG A 32 -14.49 -11.52 -14.16
C ARG A 32 -15.90 -11.49 -13.55
N GLY A 33 -16.37 -10.31 -13.13
CA GLY A 33 -17.77 -10.08 -12.71
C GLY A 33 -18.05 -10.08 -11.20
N SER A 34 -17.07 -10.35 -10.34
CA SER A 34 -17.27 -10.22 -8.89
C SER A 34 -16.99 -8.79 -8.40
N ARG A 35 -17.85 -8.26 -7.52
CA ARG A 35 -17.59 -7.00 -6.78
C ARG A 35 -16.45 -7.15 -5.76
N THR A 36 -15.94 -8.37 -5.56
CA THR A 36 -14.87 -8.67 -4.63
C THR A 36 -13.53 -8.17 -5.14
N VAL A 37 -12.85 -7.37 -4.32
CA VAL A 37 -11.47 -6.92 -4.55
C VAL A 37 -10.48 -7.87 -3.86
N PHE A 38 -9.35 -8.13 -4.51
CA PHE A 38 -8.27 -8.97 -3.99
C PHE A 38 -7.00 -8.13 -3.86
N PRO A 39 -6.73 -7.51 -2.70
CA PRO A 39 -5.51 -6.73 -2.48
C PRO A 39 -4.29 -7.66 -2.46
N LEU A 40 -3.19 -7.21 -3.06
CA LEU A 40 -1.92 -7.95 -3.10
C LEU A 40 -1.03 -7.66 -1.88
N ALA A 41 -1.30 -6.58 -1.16
CA ALA A 41 -0.60 -6.20 0.05
C ALA A 41 -1.55 -5.47 1.00
N LEU A 42 -1.31 -5.62 2.30
CA LEU A 42 -2.04 -4.97 3.38
C LEU A 42 -1.05 -4.29 4.32
N ILE A 43 -1.23 -2.99 4.53
CA ILE A 43 -0.46 -2.20 5.51
C ILE A 43 -1.40 -1.87 6.66
N LEU A 44 -1.03 -2.31 7.87
CA LEU A 44 -1.77 -2.05 9.09
C LEU A 44 -1.05 -1.00 9.93
N SER A 45 -1.82 -0.15 10.61
CA SER A 45 -1.33 0.91 11.49
C SER A 45 -2.25 1.01 12.71
N PRO A 46 -1.71 1.28 13.91
CA PRO A 46 -2.50 1.35 15.14
C PRO A 46 -3.47 2.54 15.18
N THR A 47 -3.19 3.61 14.42
CA THR A 47 -4.07 4.78 14.35
C THR A 47 -4.37 5.19 12.92
N ARG A 48 -5.50 5.88 12.74
CA ARG A 48 -5.96 6.37 11.43
C ARG A 48 -5.06 7.48 10.90
N GLU A 49 -4.59 8.35 11.79
CA GLU A 49 -3.75 9.49 11.46
C GLU A 49 -2.39 9.01 10.92
N LEU A 50 -1.82 7.98 11.53
CA LEU A 50 -0.60 7.36 11.05
C LEU A 50 -0.82 6.64 9.71
N LEU A 51 -1.93 5.92 9.56
CA LEU A 51 -2.26 5.26 8.29
C LEU A 51 -2.47 6.28 7.16
N SER A 52 -3.12 7.41 7.45
CA SER A 52 -3.32 8.51 6.50
C SER A 52 -2.00 9.09 6.02
N ARG A 53 -1.05 9.33 6.94
CA ARG A 53 0.32 9.78 6.57
C ARG A 53 1.03 8.76 5.68
N ILE A 54 0.95 7.47 6.03
CA ILE A 54 1.51 6.39 5.22
C ILE A 54 0.87 6.35 3.83
N HIS A 55 -0.46 6.47 3.74
CA HIS A 55 -1.20 6.44 2.47
C HIS A 55 -0.81 7.57 1.53
N VAL A 56 -0.63 8.80 2.04
CA VAL A 56 -0.18 9.95 1.24
C VAL A 56 1.19 9.68 0.64
N GLU A 57 2.16 9.19 1.42
CA GLU A 57 3.50 8.86 0.93
C GLU A 57 3.49 7.67 -0.03
N ALA A 58 2.76 6.60 0.30
CA ALA A 58 2.65 5.41 -0.55
C ALA A 58 2.06 5.73 -1.93
N ARG A 59 1.10 6.67 -2.03
CA ARG A 59 0.58 7.13 -3.33
C ARG A 59 1.62 7.84 -4.19
N LYS A 60 2.53 8.61 -3.57
CA LYS A 60 3.64 9.23 -4.29
C LYS A 60 4.59 8.17 -4.84
N PHE A 61 4.91 7.16 -4.02
CA PHE A 61 5.81 6.06 -4.43
C PHE A 61 5.20 5.16 -5.53
N ALA A 62 3.87 5.05 -5.59
CA ALA A 62 3.17 4.28 -6.60
C ALA A 62 2.84 5.08 -7.89
N TYR A 63 3.28 6.34 -7.97
CA TYR A 63 3.05 7.16 -9.17
C TYR A 63 3.67 6.48 -10.40
N GLN A 64 2.89 6.36 -11.48
CA GLN A 64 3.28 5.73 -12.75
C GLN A 64 3.68 4.24 -12.68
N THR A 65 3.48 3.54 -11.57
CA THR A 65 3.78 2.09 -11.48
C THR A 65 2.64 1.18 -11.89
N GLY A 66 1.42 1.73 -12.03
CA GLY A 66 0.19 0.96 -12.24
C GLY A 66 -0.38 0.32 -10.96
N VAL A 67 0.34 0.39 -9.84
CA VAL A 67 -0.13 -0.11 -8.53
C VAL A 67 -1.13 0.88 -7.94
N LYS A 68 -2.32 0.37 -7.57
CA LYS A 68 -3.36 1.18 -6.90
C LYS A 68 -3.23 1.06 -5.38
N VAL A 69 -2.97 2.18 -4.73
CA VAL A 69 -2.98 2.28 -3.26
C VAL A 69 -4.34 2.83 -2.82
N VAL A 70 -5.05 2.06 -1.99
CA VAL A 70 -6.38 2.41 -1.49
C VAL A 70 -6.36 2.55 0.02
N PHE A 71 -7.15 3.49 0.52
CA PHE A 71 -7.38 3.71 1.94
C PHE A 71 -8.82 3.33 2.25
N LEU A 72 -9.04 2.45 3.22
CA LEU A 72 -10.40 2.07 3.61
C LEU A 72 -11.05 3.22 4.40
N PRO A 73 -12.14 3.81 3.88
CA PRO A 73 -12.90 4.78 4.66
C PRO A 73 -13.55 4.04 5.83
N TRP A 74 -13.30 4.52 7.04
CA TRP A 74 -14.13 4.15 8.19
C TRP A 74 -15.51 4.76 7.96
N ARG A 75 -16.56 3.95 8.05
CA ARG A 75 -17.91 4.47 8.23
C ARG A 75 -18.02 4.82 9.71
N ASP A 76 -18.34 6.07 10.00
CA ASP A 76 -18.82 6.48 11.32
C ASP A 76 -20.14 5.77 11.64
#